data_AF-M1F9W5-F1
#
_entry.id   AF-M1F9W5-F1
#
_cell.length_a   1.000
_cell.length_b   1.000
_cell.length_c   1.000
_cell.angle_alpha   90.00
_cell.angle_beta   90.00
_cell.angle_gamma   90.00
#
_symmetry.space_group_name_H-M   'P 1'
#
loop_
_entity.id
_entity.type
_entity.pdbx_description
1 polymer ?
#
loop_
_entity_poly.entity_id
_entity_poly.type
_entity_poly.pdbx_seq_one_letter_code
_entity_poly.pdbx_strand_id
1 'polypeptide(L)'
;MSLPGVETGISLSVMLAGILIATLAKPPTAVGGSLVAAFMVFHGFAHGPEMPAGAALVAYLAGFSVATLALTFAGRALGTLMQKTDNRIGRALGVVAAAGALLAAA
;
A
#
# COMPACT_ATOMS: atom_id res chain seq x y z
N MET A 1 -16.21 6.97 16.87
CA MET A 1 -15.27 8.07 16.56
C MET A 1 -14.90 7.92 15.10
N SER A 2 -15.02 8.96 14.27
CA SER A 2 -14.70 8.92 12.83
C SER A 2 -13.47 9.77 12.55
N LEU A 3 -12.48 9.21 11.87
CA LEU A 3 -11.36 9.99 11.34
C LEU A 3 -11.80 10.59 9.99
N PRO A 4 -11.83 11.92 9.83
CA PRO A 4 -12.20 12.53 8.56
C PRO A 4 -11.15 12.23 7.48
N GLY A 5 -11.60 12.04 6.24
CA GLY A 5 -10.71 11.86 5.09
C GLY A 5 -9.95 10.53 5.03
N VAL A 6 -10.43 9.47 5.70
CA VAL A 6 -9.80 8.14 5.68
C VAL A 6 -9.62 7.59 4.26
N GLU A 7 -10.69 7.61 3.47
CA GLU A 7 -10.65 7.14 2.08
C GLU A 7 -9.68 7.97 1.24
N THR A 8 -9.70 9.30 1.37
CA THR A 8 -8.75 10.19 0.70
C THR A 8 -7.31 9.90 1.11
N GLY A 9 -7.04 9.70 2.40
CA GLY A 9 -5.71 9.37 2.90
C GLY A 9 -5.19 8.04 2.35
N ILE A 10 -6.07 7.04 2.24
CA ILE A 10 -5.75 5.75 1.60
C ILE A 10 -5.47 5.95 0.11
N SER A 11 -6.35 6.62 -0.63
CA SER A 11 -6.18 6.87 -2.07
C SER A 11 -4.88 7.64 -2.38
N LEU A 12 -4.56 8.68 -1.59
CA LEU A 12 -3.32 9.43 -1.72
C LEU A 12 -2.08 8.56 -1.46
N SER A 13 -2.14 7.64 -0.49
CA SER A 13 -1.03 6.73 -0.21
C SER A 13 -0.74 5.80 -1.39
N VAL A 14 -1.78 5.23 -2.00
CA VAL A 14 -1.68 4.33 -3.15
C VAL A 14 -1.19 5.09 -4.37
N MET A 15 -1.74 6.29 -4.61
CA MET A 15 -1.32 7.15 -5.72
C MET A 15 0.14 7.56 -5.59
N LEU A 16 0.59 8.01 -4.40
CA LEU A 16 1.97 8.38 -4.17
C LEU A 16 2.92 7.19 -4.35
N ALA A 17 2.58 6.02 -3.78
CA ALA A 17 3.38 4.80 -3.98
C ALA A 17 3.48 4.43 -5.46
N GLY A 18 2.37 4.52 -6.20
CA GLY A 18 2.34 4.30 -7.65
C GLY A 18 3.24 5.27 -8.42
N ILE A 19 3.21 6.56 -8.09
CA ILE A 19 4.09 7.58 -8.69
C ILE A 19 5.56 7.27 -8.40
N LEU A 20 5.91 6.94 -7.16
CA LEU A 20 7.30 6.62 -6.78
C LEU A 20 7.80 5.38 -7.55
N ILE A 21 6.94 4.36 -7.72
CA ILE A 21 7.26 3.17 -8.50
C ILE A 21 7.43 3.52 -9.99
N ALA A 22 6.48 4.26 -10.57
CA ALA A 22 6.48 4.61 -12.00
C ALA A 22 7.66 5.50 -12.40
N THR A 23 8.08 6.39 -11.50
CA THR A 23 9.23 7.29 -11.71
C THR A 23 10.56 6.67 -11.28
N LEU A 24 10.55 5.46 -10.70
CA LEU A 24 11.70 4.80 -10.09
C LEU A 24 12.39 5.69 -9.05
N ALA A 25 11.62 6.55 -8.37
CA ALA A 25 12.13 7.45 -7.36
C ALA A 25 12.68 6.65 -6.16
N LYS A 26 13.86 7.04 -5.69
CA LYS A 26 14.56 6.41 -4.56
C LYS A 26 14.74 7.41 -3.41
N PRO A 27 13.66 7.77 -2.70
CA PRO A 27 13.78 8.67 -1.57
C PRO A 27 14.66 8.05 -0.47
N PRO A 28 15.34 8.87 0.35
CA PRO A 28 16.04 8.37 1.54
C PRO A 28 15.11 7.54 2.42
N THR A 29 15.64 6.49 3.07
CA THR A 29 14.83 5.58 3.90
C THR A 29 14.07 6.30 5.00
N ALA A 30 14.65 7.35 5.59
CA ALA A 30 13.97 8.16 6.60
C ALA A 30 12.68 8.83 6.05
N VAL A 31 12.71 9.30 4.81
CA VAL A 31 11.55 9.94 4.14
C VAL A 31 10.50 8.89 3.79
N GLY A 32 10.91 7.75 3.23
CA GLY A 32 9.97 6.66 2.94
C GLY A 32 9.31 6.12 4.21
N GLY A 33 10.10 5.92 5.26
CA GLY A 33 9.60 5.42 6.56
C GLY A 33 8.63 6.39 7.23
N SER A 34 8.89 7.70 7.18
CA SER A 34 7.97 8.69 7.74
C SER A 34 6.65 8.76 6.98
N LEU A 35 6.67 8.66 5.65
CA LEU A 35 5.46 8.58 4.84
C LEU A 35 4.64 7.32 5.17
N VAL A 36 5.28 6.16 5.28
CA VAL A 36 4.60 4.91 5.67
C VAL A 36 3.95 5.06 7.06
N ALA A 37 4.68 5.60 8.04
CA ALA A 37 4.14 5.83 9.38
C ALA A 37 2.94 6.78 9.36
N ALA A 38 2.99 7.85 8.56
CA ALA A 38 1.89 8.78 8.40
C ALA A 38 0.63 8.12 7.78
N PHE A 39 0.79 7.36 6.69
CA PHE A 39 -0.34 6.68 6.04
C PHE A 39 -0.93 5.54 6.88
N MET A 40 -0.13 4.95 7.78
CA MET A 40 -0.58 3.90 8.69
C MET A 40 -1.70 4.37 9.63
N VAL A 41 -1.84 5.68 9.87
CA VAL A 41 -2.96 6.24 10.64
C VAL A 41 -4.29 5.99 9.91
N PHE A 42 -4.36 6.26 8.61
CA PHE A 42 -5.58 6.07 7.82
C PHE A 42 -5.86 4.58 7.55
N HIS A 43 -4.84 3.84 7.12
CA HIS A 43 -4.96 2.40 6.90
C HIS A 43 -5.32 1.65 8.18
N GLY A 44 -4.59 1.90 9.27
CA GLY A 44 -4.85 1.25 10.56
C GLY A 44 -6.22 1.61 11.14
N PHE A 45 -6.66 2.86 10.98
CA PHE A 45 -8.01 3.27 11.37
C PHE A 45 -9.08 2.51 10.56
N ALA A 46 -8.90 2.32 9.25
CA ALA A 46 -9.86 1.61 8.40
C ALA A 46 -9.98 0.11 8.76
N HIS A 47 -8.88 -0.54 9.16
CA HIS A 47 -8.87 -1.96 9.56
C HIS A 47 -9.43 -2.19 10.97
N GLY A 48 -9.49 -1.16 11.82
CA GLY A 48 -10.03 -1.29 13.19
C GLY A 48 -11.48 -1.79 13.21
N PRO A 49 -12.41 -1.15 12.48
CA PRO A 49 -13.79 -1.60 12.33
C PRO A 49 -13.96 -3.00 11.73
N GLU A 50 -12.98 -3.48 10.95
CA GLU A 50 -13.01 -4.82 10.34
C GLU A 50 -12.61 -5.93 11.32
N MET A 51 -12.10 -5.59 12.51
CA MET A 51 -11.73 -6.57 13.52
C MET A 51 -12.95 -7.41 13.92
N PRO A 52 -12.87 -8.76 13.87
CA PRO A 52 -13.97 -9.61 14.27
C PRO A 52 -14.40 -9.36 15.72
N ALA A 53 -15.71 -9.35 15.96
CA ALA A 53 -16.25 -9.21 17.31
C ALA A 53 -15.71 -10.33 18.22
N GLY A 54 -15.15 -9.96 19.38
CA GLY A 54 -14.56 -10.90 20.33
C GLY A 54 -13.14 -11.37 20.00
N ALA A 55 -12.53 -10.91 18.90
CA ALA A 55 -11.11 -11.18 18.64
C ALA A 55 -10.21 -10.47 19.67
N ALA A 56 -9.12 -11.12 20.06
CA ALA A 56 -8.11 -10.49 20.89
C ALA A 56 -7.32 -9.46 20.07
N LEU A 57 -7.36 -8.19 20.49
CA LEU A 57 -6.71 -7.08 19.80
C LEU A 57 -5.23 -7.36 19.47
N VAL A 58 -4.48 -7.91 20.43
CA VAL A 58 -3.05 -8.21 20.25
C VAL A 58 -2.83 -9.28 19.18
N ALA A 59 -3.66 -10.33 19.16
CA ALA A 59 -3.57 -11.39 18.15
C ALA A 59 -3.92 -10.87 16.75
N TYR A 60 -4.95 -10.01 16.64
CA TYR A 60 -5.33 -9.36 15.40
C TYR A 60 -4.19 -8.48 14.86
N LEU A 61 -3.64 -7.59 15.68
CA LEU A 61 -2.55 -6.70 15.27
C LEU A 61 -1.27 -7.48 14.92
N ALA A 62 -0.94 -8.55 15.64
CA ALA A 62 0.19 -9.40 15.33
C ALA A 62 0.01 -10.12 13.99
N GLY A 63 -1.16 -10.75 13.78
CA GLY A 63 -1.49 -11.42 12.52
C GLY A 63 -1.52 -10.45 11.34
N PHE A 64 -2.15 -9.29 11.50
CA PHE A 64 -2.17 -8.20 10.53
C PHE A 64 -0.75 -7.76 10.15
N SER A 65 0.12 -7.56 11.15
CA SER A 65 1.50 -7.13 10.94
C SER A 65 2.31 -8.19 10.17
N VAL A 66 2.17 -9.47 10.54
CA VAL A 66 2.83 -10.59 9.84
C VAL A 66 2.33 -10.70 8.41
N ALA A 67 1.02 -10.64 8.18
CA ALA A 67 0.43 -10.69 6.85
C ALA A 67 0.91 -9.51 5.98
N THR A 68 0.94 -8.29 6.53
CA THR A 68 1.43 -7.09 5.84
C THR A 68 2.89 -7.23 5.44
N LEU A 69 3.75 -7.70 6.33
CA LEU A 69 5.15 -7.97 6.03
C LEU A 69 5.30 -9.04 4.94
N ALA A 70 4.57 -10.16 5.06
CA ALA A 70 4.61 -11.25 4.10
C ALA A 70 4.22 -10.78 2.69
N LEU A 71 3.10 -10.06 2.55
CA LEU A 71 2.65 -9.50 1.27
C LEU A 71 3.65 -8.49 0.71
N THR A 72 4.24 -7.64 1.55
CA THR A 72 5.23 -6.63 1.13
C THR A 72 6.50 -7.30 0.57
N PHE A 73 7.03 -8.30 1.28
CA PHE A 73 8.21 -9.03 0.81
C PHE A 73 7.92 -9.87 -0.43
N ALA A 74 6.76 -10.52 -0.49
CA ALA A 74 6.32 -11.27 -1.68
C ALA A 74 6.20 -10.34 -2.89
N GLY A 75 5.55 -9.18 -2.74
CA GLY A 75 5.43 -8.18 -3.81
C GLY A 75 6.79 -7.68 -4.29
N ARG A 76 7.73 -7.42 -3.37
CA ARG A 76 9.10 -7.03 -3.72
C ARG A 76 9.84 -8.13 -4.51
N ALA A 77 9.71 -9.38 -4.09
CA ALA A 77 10.31 -10.52 -4.77
C ALA A 77 9.74 -10.70 -6.19
N LEU A 78 8.42 -10.66 -6.32
CA LEU A 78 7.73 -10.73 -7.61
C LEU A 78 8.13 -9.58 -8.54
N GLY A 79 8.16 -8.34 -8.03
CA GLY A 79 8.60 -7.18 -8.80
C GLY A 79 10.04 -7.35 -9.31
N THR A 80 10.95 -7.86 -8.47
CA THR A 80 12.34 -8.14 -8.85
C THR A 80 12.45 -9.22 -9.94
N LEU A 81 11.60 -10.25 -9.89
CA LEU A 81 11.54 -11.29 -10.91
C LEU A 81 10.99 -10.75 -12.25
N MET A 82 9.93 -9.94 -12.20
CA MET A 82 9.32 -9.34 -13.38
C MET A 82 10.26 -8.43 -14.15
N GLN A 83 11.17 -7.73 -13.46
CA GLN A 83 12.21 -6.91 -14.11
C GLN A 83 13.15 -7.73 -15.01
N LYS A 84 13.21 -9.06 -14.85
CA LYS A 84 14.04 -9.97 -15.68
C LYS A 84 13.29 -10.57 -16.87
N THR A 85 12.00 -10.31 -17.02
CA THR A 85 11.11 -10.94 -18.01
C THR A 85 10.62 -9.90 -19.03
N ASP A 86 10.05 -10.32 -20.18
CA ASP A 86 9.55 -9.39 -21.21
C ASP A 86 8.57 -8.34 -20.63
N ASN A 87 8.82 -7.08 -20.98
CA ASN A 87 8.21 -5.89 -20.37
C ASN A 87 6.74 -5.67 -20.78
N ARG A 88 6.17 -6.50 -21.67
CA ARG A 88 4.77 -6.34 -22.12
C ARG A 88 3.76 -6.54 -20.99
N ILE A 89 3.95 -7.56 -20.16
CA ILE A 89 3.06 -7.85 -19.03
C ILE A 89 3.19 -6.76 -17.96
N GLY A 90 4.43 -6.35 -17.63
CA GLY A 90 4.68 -5.25 -16.69
C GLY A 90 4.03 -3.94 -17.13
N ARG A 91 4.11 -3.62 -18.44
CA ARG A 91 3.44 -2.44 -19.01
C ARG A 91 1.92 -2.53 -18.95
N ALA A 92 1.32 -3.69 -19.26
CA ALA A 92 -0.13 -3.87 -19.17
C ALA A 92 -0.64 -3.66 -17.73
N LEU A 93 0.04 -4.25 -16.75
CA LEU A 93 -0.28 -4.04 -15.33
C LEU A 93 -0.10 -2.57 -14.92
N GLY A 94 0.94 -1.90 -15.42
CA GLY A 94 1.15 -0.47 -15.21
C GLY A 94 0.02 0.40 -15.74
N VAL A 95 -0.54 0.08 -16.92
CA VAL A 95 -1.70 0.79 -17.48
C VAL A 95 -2.94 0.62 -16.61
N VAL A 96 -3.21 -0.61 -16.14
CA VAL A 96 -4.33 -0.88 -15.23
C VAL A 96 -4.18 -0.09 -13.92
N ALA A 97 -2.97 -0.07 -13.35
CA ALA A 97 -2.69 0.70 -12.14
C ALA A 97 -2.88 2.21 -12.35
N ALA A 98 -2.41 2.76 -13.48
CA ALA A 98 -2.59 4.17 -13.81
C ALA A 98 -4.06 4.56 -14.01
N ALA A 99 -4.85 3.71 -14.68
CA ALA A 99 -6.29 3.92 -14.83
C ALA A 99 -7.02 3.91 -13.48
N GLY A 100 -6.67 2.98 -12.59
CA GLY A 100 -7.19 2.96 -11.22
C GLY A 100 -6.86 4.22 -10.44
N ALA A 101 -5.62 4.72 -10.55
CA ALA A 101 -5.21 5.97 -9.91
C ALA A 101 -5.96 7.19 -10.45
N LEU A 102 -6.19 7.26 -11.77
CA LEU A 102 -7.00 8.31 -12.40
C LEU A 102 -8.46 8.30 -11.90
N LEU A 103 -9.07 7.12 -11.80
CA LEU A 103 -10.42 6.96 -11.27
C LEU A 103 -10.51 7.37 -9.79
N ALA A 104 -9.48 7.07 -8.99
CA ALA A 104 -9.44 7.46 -7.58
C ALA A 104 -9.20 8.97 -7.37
N ALA A 105 -8.76 9.69 -8.41
CA ALA A 105 -8.49 11.13 -8.37
C ALA A 105 -9.62 11.98 -9.00
N ALA A 106 -10.62 11.35 -9.63
CA ALA A 106 -11.78 11.99 -10.25
C ALA A 106 -12.94 12.15 -9.25
#